data_AF-A0A1V6PF65-F1
#
_entry.id   AF-A0A1V6PF65-F1
#
_cell.length_a   1.000
_cell.length_b   1.000
_cell.length_c   1.000
_cell.angle_alpha   90.00
_cell.angle_beta   90.00
_cell.angle_gamma   90.00
#
_symmetry.space_group_name_H-M   'P 1'
#
loop_
_entity.id
_entity.type
_entity.pdbx_description
1 polymer ?
#
loop_
_entity_poly.entity_id
_entity_poly.type
_entity_poly.pdbx_seq_one_letter_code
_entity_poly.pdbx_strand_id
1 'polypeptide(L)'
;MSYEMSYLGPRAFNHEQSSDAEQEYDRLHSLARQEASKRGQCFFKSQEAYSSGDSVEAKELSEEGKAHGRKMEEHNKQASEFISCENNANGRVAADTIDLHGQFVEEAEEILEERICYAKS
;
A
#
# COMPACT_ATOMS: atom_id res chain seq x y z
N MET A 1 -19.01 8.47 -22.70
CA MET A 1 -18.93 7.06 -22.28
C MET A 1 -17.72 6.94 -21.38
N SER A 2 -17.92 7.05 -20.06
CA SER A 2 -16.85 6.95 -19.07
C SER A 2 -16.77 5.50 -18.59
N TYR A 3 -15.56 4.95 -18.68
CA TYR A 3 -15.24 3.55 -18.47
C TYR A 3 -15.57 3.14 -17.02
N GLU A 4 -16.46 2.16 -16.85
CA GLU A 4 -16.60 1.44 -15.57
C GLU A 4 -15.30 0.66 -15.34
N MET A 5 -14.44 1.18 -14.46
CA MET A 5 -13.40 0.36 -13.84
C MET A 5 -14.08 -0.49 -12.77
N SER A 6 -14.41 -1.73 -13.14
CA SER A 6 -14.93 -2.73 -12.23
C SER A 6 -13.86 -3.13 -11.21
N TYR A 7 -13.83 -2.44 -10.07
CA TYR A 7 -13.05 -2.84 -8.90
C TYR A 7 -13.72 -4.09 -8.27
N LEU A 8 -13.11 -5.25 -8.49
CA LEU A 8 -13.44 -6.49 -7.78
C LEU A 8 -12.79 -6.45 -6.38
N GLY A 9 -13.41 -5.69 -5.48
CA GLY A 9 -13.05 -5.55 -4.07
C GLY A 9 -14.00 -4.57 -3.37
N PRO A 10 -14.20 -4.63 -2.04
CA PRO A 10 -14.95 -3.59 -1.33
C PRO A 10 -14.31 -2.24 -1.64
N ARG A 11 -15.14 -1.20 -1.87
CA ARG A 11 -14.66 0.14 -2.20
C ARG A 11 -13.64 0.59 -1.16
N ALA A 12 -12.52 1.13 -1.62
CA ALA A 12 -11.49 1.69 -0.73
C ALA A 12 -12.07 2.81 0.14
N PHE A 13 -12.98 3.59 -0.42
CA PHE A 13 -13.73 4.63 0.28
C PHE A 13 -15.13 4.14 0.66
N ASN A 14 -15.48 4.34 1.93
CA ASN A 14 -16.82 4.04 2.46
C ASN A 14 -17.82 5.18 2.19
N HIS A 15 -17.33 6.37 1.86
CA HIS A 15 -18.12 7.56 1.58
C HIS A 15 -17.93 8.05 0.14
N GLU A 16 -18.90 8.83 -0.39
CA GLU A 16 -18.69 9.54 -1.67
C GLU A 16 -17.48 10.48 -1.54
N GLN A 17 -16.51 10.22 -2.39
CA GLN A 17 -15.22 10.89 -2.47
C GLN A 17 -15.09 11.60 -3.80
N SER A 18 -14.21 12.61 -3.83
CA SER A 18 -13.92 13.30 -5.08
C SER A 18 -13.24 12.32 -6.04
N SER A 19 -13.59 12.38 -7.32
CA SER A 19 -12.97 11.52 -8.35
C SER A 19 -11.44 11.63 -8.39
N ASP A 20 -10.89 12.75 -7.92
CA ASP A 20 -9.45 12.98 -7.85
C ASP A 20 -8.78 12.21 -6.70
N ALA A 21 -9.46 12.05 -5.55
CA ALA A 21 -8.94 11.28 -4.42
C ALA A 21 -8.88 9.78 -4.73
N GLU A 22 -9.90 9.25 -5.40
CA GLU A 22 -9.90 7.87 -5.88
C GLU A 22 -8.75 7.60 -6.86
N GLN A 23 -8.52 8.52 -7.80
CA GLN A 23 -7.43 8.41 -8.77
C GLN A 23 -6.05 8.41 -8.11
N GLU A 24 -5.81 9.26 -7.12
CA GLU A 24 -4.51 9.32 -6.46
C GLU A 24 -4.25 8.07 -5.60
N TYR A 25 -5.26 7.57 -4.88
CA TYR A 25 -5.16 6.29 -4.15
C TYR A 25 -4.83 5.13 -5.09
N ASP A 26 -5.57 5.01 -6.21
CA ASP A 26 -5.34 3.97 -7.21
C ASP A 26 -3.95 4.07 -7.84
N ARG A 27 -3.47 5.29 -8.06
CA ARG A 27 -2.12 5.54 -8.57
C ARG A 27 -1.05 5.06 -7.60
N LEU A 28 -1.16 5.41 -6.32
CA LEU A 28 -0.21 4.99 -5.29
C LEU A 28 -0.15 3.47 -5.15
N HIS A 29 -1.32 2.80 -5.11
CA HIS A 29 -1.36 1.33 -5.12
C HIS A 29 -0.81 0.72 -6.40
N SER A 30 -1.08 1.34 -7.55
CA SER A 30 -0.55 0.87 -8.83
C SER A 30 0.97 0.98 -8.87
N LEU A 31 1.56 2.00 -8.27
CA LEU A 31 3.02 2.14 -8.13
C LEU A 31 3.58 1.08 -7.18
N ALA A 32 2.95 0.85 -6.03
CA ALA A 32 3.35 -0.20 -5.10
C ALA A 32 3.33 -1.60 -5.76
N ARG A 33 2.26 -1.92 -6.51
CA ARG A 33 2.15 -3.18 -7.27
C ARG A 33 3.25 -3.33 -8.32
N GLN A 34 3.61 -2.25 -9.01
CA GLN A 34 4.72 -2.26 -9.97
C GLN A 34 6.06 -2.54 -9.29
N GLU A 35 6.33 -1.89 -8.16
CA GLU A 35 7.55 -2.12 -7.38
C GLU A 35 7.58 -3.54 -6.78
N ALA A 36 6.43 -4.08 -6.35
CA ALA A 36 6.29 -5.48 -5.91
C ALA A 36 6.62 -6.48 -7.03
N SER A 37 6.14 -6.23 -8.25
CA SER A 37 6.47 -7.05 -9.43
C SER A 37 7.97 -7.01 -9.74
N LYS A 38 8.58 -5.81 -9.72
CA LYS A 38 10.04 -5.68 -9.94
C LYS A 38 10.84 -6.40 -8.87
N ARG A 39 10.47 -6.26 -7.59
CA ARG A 39 11.04 -7.01 -6.47
C ARG A 39 11.00 -8.51 -6.71
N GLY A 40 9.84 -9.04 -7.11
CA GLY A 40 9.68 -10.46 -7.43
C GLY A 40 10.62 -10.92 -8.56
N GLN A 41 10.75 -10.11 -9.63
CA GLN A 41 11.66 -10.40 -10.73
C GLN A 41 13.14 -10.38 -10.31
N CYS A 42 13.55 -9.40 -9.50
CA CYS A 42 14.92 -9.33 -8.98
C CYS A 42 15.26 -10.55 -8.11
N PHE A 43 14.36 -10.97 -7.23
CA PHE A 43 14.59 -12.16 -6.40
C PHE A 43 14.58 -13.46 -7.20
N PHE A 44 13.71 -13.58 -8.20
CA PHE A 44 13.74 -14.73 -9.11
C PHE A 44 15.10 -14.84 -9.82
N LYS A 45 15.56 -13.75 -10.44
CA LYS A 45 16.86 -13.71 -11.12
C LYS A 45 18.04 -13.93 -10.14
N SER A 46 17.95 -13.36 -8.93
CA SER A 46 18.95 -13.57 -7.87
C SER A 46 19.08 -15.05 -7.51
N GLN A 47 17.96 -15.76 -7.41
CA GLN A 47 17.94 -17.20 -7.14
C GLN A 47 18.52 -18.03 -8.29
N GLU A 48 18.24 -17.65 -9.54
CA GLU A 48 18.83 -18.27 -10.73
C GLU A 48 20.36 -18.08 -10.76
N ALA A 49 20.85 -16.85 -10.55
CA ALA A 49 22.28 -16.52 -10.52
C ALA A 49 23.00 -17.25 -9.38
N TYR A 50 22.37 -17.36 -8.21
CA TYR A 50 22.93 -18.14 -7.10
C TYR A 50 23.04 -19.63 -7.47
N SER A 51 22.03 -20.17 -8.15
CA SER A 51 22.00 -21.58 -8.56
C SER A 51 23.00 -21.89 -9.69
N SER A 52 23.35 -20.90 -10.52
CA SER A 52 24.39 -21.02 -11.55
C SER A 52 25.82 -20.82 -11.00
N GLY A 53 25.95 -20.43 -9.72
CA GLY A 53 27.23 -20.20 -9.05
C GLY A 53 27.74 -18.76 -9.13
N ASP A 54 26.98 -17.83 -9.73
CA ASP A 54 27.32 -16.41 -9.74
C ASP A 54 26.84 -15.71 -8.47
N SER A 55 27.63 -15.86 -7.40
CA SER A 55 27.32 -15.26 -6.10
C SER A 55 27.38 -13.72 -6.08
N VAL A 56 28.08 -13.10 -7.02
CA VAL A 56 28.21 -11.63 -7.10
C VAL A 56 26.94 -11.07 -7.72
N GLU A 57 26.55 -11.57 -8.90
CA GLU A 57 25.33 -11.16 -9.57
C GLU A 57 24.09 -11.43 -8.70
N ALA A 58 24.05 -12.60 -8.04
CA ALA A 58 22.98 -12.93 -7.11
C ALA A 58 22.82 -11.89 -5.99
N LYS A 59 23.94 -11.42 -5.42
CA LYS A 59 23.92 -10.43 -4.35
C LYS A 59 23.46 -9.06 -4.85
N GLU A 60 23.93 -8.63 -6.01
CA GLU A 60 23.52 -7.36 -6.61
C GLU A 60 22.01 -7.34 -6.89
N LEU A 61 21.48 -8.39 -7.51
CA LEU A 61 20.04 -8.55 -7.76
C LEU A 61 19.23 -8.63 -6.46
N SER A 62 19.79 -9.24 -5.40
CA SER A 62 19.13 -9.27 -4.09
C SER A 62 19.02 -7.88 -3.47
N GLU A 63 20.08 -7.07 -3.54
CA GLU A 63 20.07 -5.70 -3.03
C GLU A 63 19.14 -4.79 -3.85
N GLU A 64 19.08 -4.97 -5.17
CA GLU A 64 18.10 -4.30 -6.03
C GLU A 64 16.66 -4.70 -5.66
N GLY A 65 16.39 -5.99 -5.44
CA GLY A 65 15.09 -6.49 -4.99
C GLY A 65 14.66 -5.89 -3.64
N LYS A 66 15.60 -5.73 -2.69
CA LYS A 66 15.34 -5.04 -1.42
C LYS A 66 15.06 -3.55 -1.63
N ALA A 67 15.73 -2.89 -2.56
CA ALA A 67 15.46 -1.49 -2.88
C ALA A 67 14.04 -1.30 -3.46
N HIS A 68 13.60 -2.18 -4.34
CA HIS A 68 12.21 -2.21 -4.81
C HIS A 68 11.23 -2.50 -3.67
N GLY A 69 11.57 -3.37 -2.72
CA GLY A 69 10.77 -3.61 -1.51
C GLY A 69 10.56 -2.35 -0.68
N ARG A 70 11.62 -1.59 -0.40
CA ARG A 70 11.52 -0.31 0.33
C ARG A 70 10.62 0.70 -0.39
N LYS A 71 10.74 0.80 -1.72
CA LYS A 71 9.86 1.68 -2.51
C LYS A 71 8.42 1.23 -2.48
N MET A 72 8.16 -0.08 -2.58
CA MET A 72 6.81 -0.63 -2.47
C MET A 72 6.18 -0.26 -1.12
N GLU A 73 6.91 -0.45 -0.02
CA GLU A 73 6.48 -0.08 1.34
C GLU A 73 6.19 1.43 1.45
N GLU A 74 7.04 2.28 0.86
CA GLU A 74 6.83 3.74 0.84
C GLU A 74 5.54 4.14 0.11
N HIS A 75 5.26 3.57 -1.06
CA HIS A 75 4.02 3.88 -1.80
C HIS A 75 2.77 3.34 -1.09
N ASN A 76 2.86 2.15 -0.47
CA ASN A 76 1.76 1.60 0.34
C ASN A 76 1.47 2.51 1.53
N LYS A 77 2.51 2.93 2.26
CA LYS A 77 2.37 3.86 3.39
C LYS A 77 1.73 5.18 2.95
N GLN A 78 2.15 5.75 1.82
CA GLN A 78 1.53 6.97 1.28
C GLN A 78 0.05 6.76 0.94
N ALA A 79 -0.32 5.61 0.37
CA ALA A 79 -1.72 5.28 0.07
C ALA A 79 -2.56 5.12 1.35
N SER A 80 -1.99 4.43 2.35
CA SER A 80 -2.57 4.20 3.67
C SER A 80 -2.85 5.51 4.42
N GLU A 81 -1.84 6.39 4.51
CA GLU A 81 -1.96 7.70 5.14
C GLU A 81 -3.01 8.56 4.43
N PHE A 82 -2.99 8.58 3.10
CA PHE A 82 -3.94 9.32 2.29
C PHE A 82 -5.38 8.89 2.59
N ILE A 83 -5.67 7.59 2.49
CA ILE A 83 -7.05 7.10 2.67
C ILE A 83 -7.51 7.15 4.13
N SER A 84 -6.60 6.97 5.09
CA SER A 84 -6.89 7.11 6.52
C SER A 84 -7.31 8.54 6.85
N CYS A 85 -6.56 9.54 6.36
CA CYS A 85 -6.89 10.95 6.55
C CYS A 85 -8.24 11.31 5.92
N GLU A 86 -8.46 10.84 4.70
CA GLU A 86 -9.68 11.11 3.93
C GLU A 86 -10.93 10.46 4.53
N ASN A 87 -10.84 9.20 4.96
CA ASN A 87 -11.96 8.47 5.56
C ASN A 87 -12.28 8.95 6.98
N ASN A 88 -11.26 9.38 7.74
CA ASN A 88 -11.43 9.83 9.14
C ASN A 88 -11.47 11.35 9.29
N ALA A 89 -11.60 12.10 8.19
CA ALA A 89 -11.75 13.55 8.23
C ALA A 89 -12.95 13.98 9.10
N ASN A 90 -12.84 15.17 9.71
CA ASN A 90 -13.85 15.67 10.64
C ASN A 90 -15.28 15.62 10.04
N GLY A 91 -16.17 14.92 10.72
CA GLY A 91 -17.58 14.77 10.32
C GLY A 91 -17.86 13.62 9.35
N ARG A 92 -16.85 12.84 8.93
CA ARG A 92 -17.04 11.60 8.15
C ARG A 92 -17.47 10.43 9.04
N VAL A 93 -16.84 10.30 10.19
CA VAL A 93 -17.13 9.26 11.20
C VAL A 93 -17.51 9.87 12.54
N ALA A 94 -18.21 9.10 13.38
CA ALA A 94 -18.48 9.50 14.76
C ALA A 94 -17.19 9.57 15.58
N ALA A 95 -17.20 10.36 16.66
CA ALA A 95 -16.00 10.62 17.47
C ALA A 95 -15.41 9.37 18.16
N ASP A 96 -16.19 8.30 18.28
CA ASP A 96 -15.82 6.99 18.84
C ASP A 96 -15.59 5.92 17.76
N THR A 97 -15.62 6.30 16.49
CA THR A 97 -15.48 5.40 15.34
C THR A 97 -14.19 5.71 14.57
N ILE A 98 -13.59 4.67 14.00
CA ILE A 98 -12.48 4.77 13.05
C ILE A 98 -12.81 3.94 11.81
N ASP A 99 -12.59 4.50 10.64
CA ASP A 99 -12.74 3.82 9.36
C ASP A 99 -11.37 3.35 8.86
N LEU A 100 -11.24 2.02 8.69
CA LEU A 100 -10.04 1.33 8.24
C LEU A 100 -10.23 0.68 6.85
N HIS A 101 -11.26 1.08 6.09
CA HIS A 101 -11.44 0.58 4.73
C HIS A 101 -10.29 1.04 3.83
N GLY A 102 -9.88 0.15 2.94
CA GLY A 102 -8.77 0.39 2.01
C GLY A 102 -7.37 0.27 2.62
N GLN A 103 -7.26 -0.10 3.89
CA GLN A 103 -5.99 -0.39 4.56
C GLN A 103 -5.56 -1.84 4.33
N PHE A 104 -4.25 -2.11 4.26
CA PHE A 104 -3.73 -3.46 4.49
C PHE A 104 -3.87 -3.86 5.96
N VAL A 105 -3.75 -5.15 6.25
CA VAL A 105 -3.96 -5.68 7.62
C VAL A 105 -2.95 -5.07 8.58
N GLU A 106 -1.66 -5.06 8.23
CA GLU A 106 -0.62 -4.49 9.10
C GLU A 106 -0.84 -2.99 9.36
N GLU A 107 -1.24 -2.24 8.33
CA GLU A 107 -1.53 -0.80 8.43
C GLU A 107 -2.76 -0.53 9.31
N ALA A 108 -3.81 -1.35 9.15
CA ALA A 108 -5.02 -1.26 9.95
C ALA A 108 -4.75 -1.53 11.43
N GLU A 109 -3.88 -2.49 11.73
CA GLU A 109 -3.43 -2.79 13.10
C GLU A 109 -2.70 -1.59 13.73
N GLU A 110 -1.72 -1.02 13.03
CA GLU A 110 -0.97 0.17 13.51
C GLU A 110 -1.89 1.37 13.79
N ILE A 111 -2.76 1.70 12.83
CA ILE A 111 -3.71 2.82 12.96
C ILE A 111 -4.67 2.60 14.14
N LEU A 112 -5.15 1.37 14.32
CA LEU A 112 -6.05 1.01 15.41
C LEU A 112 -5.35 1.15 16.78
N GLU A 113 -4.11 0.66 16.89
CA GLU A 113 -3.32 0.77 18.12
C GLU A 113 -3.09 2.23 18.52
N GLU A 114 -2.72 3.09 17.57
CA GLU A 114 -2.55 4.53 17.81
C GLU A 114 -3.85 5.18 18.31
N ARG A 115 -4.97 4.84 17.68
CA ARG A 115 -6.29 5.40 18.04
C ARG A 115 -6.71 4.99 19.45
N ILE A 116 -6.44 3.74 19.84
CA ILE A 116 -6.71 3.24 21.20
C ILE A 116 -5.81 3.96 22.22
N CYS A 117 -4.53 4.18 21.90
CA CYS A 117 -3.62 4.91 22.77
C CYS A 117 -4.13 6.34 23.01
N TYR A 118 -4.51 7.05 21.95
CA TYR A 118 -5.06 8.41 22.04
C TYR A 118 -6.38 8.48 22.82
N ALA A 119 -7.25 7.46 22.70
CA ALA A 119 -8.52 7.44 23.42
C ALA A 119 -8.36 7.16 24.93
N LYS A 120 -7.22 6.59 25.36
CA LYS A 120 -6.93 6.27 26.76
C LYS A 120 -6.19 7.39 27.50
N SER A 121 -5.58 8.34 26.78
CA SER A 121 -4.89 9.51 27.33
C SER A 121 -5.85 10.64 27.67
#